data_AF-A0A6I3MLL9-F1
#
_entry.id   AF-A0A6I3MLL9-F1
#
_cell.length_a   1.000
_cell.length_b   1.000
_cell.length_c   1.000
_cell.angle_alpha   90.00
_cell.angle_beta   90.00
_cell.angle_gamma   90.00
#
_symmetry.space_group_name_H-M   'P 1'
#
loop_
_entity.id
_entity.type
_entity.pdbx_description
1 polymer ?
#
loop_
_entity_poly.entity_id
_entity_poly.type
_entity_poly.pdbx_seq_one_letter_code
_entity_poly.pdbx_strand_id
1 'polypeptide(L)'
;MAIYTKNYDYLSDPITVNGKEYVPDFIIAFPVDKDAVNLEKCTCVFTIRNSENLILRDYVGAEYFELLNNENIKKSINGYLPEHVNCFTETFFPLEDFLKEKGFNI
;
A
#
# COMPACT_ATOMS: atom_id res chain seq x y z
N MET A 1 21.06 -11.35 -7.66
CA MET A 1 19.79 -10.62 -7.75
C MET A 1 18.82 -11.38 -6.86
N ALA A 2 18.56 -10.88 -5.65
CA ALA A 2 17.77 -11.62 -4.68
C ALA A 2 16.31 -11.15 -4.78
N ILE A 3 15.50 -11.93 -5.48
CA ILE A 3 14.04 -11.82 -5.45
C ILE A 3 13.60 -12.73 -4.31
N TYR A 4 13.09 -12.15 -3.23
CA TYR A 4 12.52 -12.92 -2.13
C TYR A 4 11.00 -12.94 -2.28
N THR A 5 10.44 -14.14 -2.43
CA THR A 5 9.00 -14.39 -2.38
C THR A 5 8.63 -15.20 -1.14
N LYS A 6 7.52 -14.75 -0.52
CA LYS A 6 6.54 -15.45 0.33
C LYS A 6 6.94 -15.92 1.74
N ASN A 7 6.25 -15.36 2.74
CA ASN A 7 5.08 -16.01 3.36
C ASN A 7 4.55 -15.13 4.49
N TYR A 8 3.39 -14.50 4.32
CA TYR A 8 2.53 -14.19 5.46
C TYR A 8 1.08 -14.44 5.06
N ASP A 9 0.49 -15.46 5.68
CA ASP A 9 -0.95 -15.72 5.76
C ASP A 9 -1.61 -14.50 6.43
N TYR A 10 -1.97 -13.51 5.62
CA TYR A 10 -3.01 -12.58 5.97
C TYR A 10 -3.90 -12.51 4.75
N LEU A 11 -5.16 -12.90 4.95
CA LEU A 11 -6.28 -12.64 4.05
C LEU A 11 -5.99 -11.37 3.26
N SER A 12 -5.78 -11.55 1.98
CA SER A 12 -5.54 -10.50 1.00
C SER A 12 -6.68 -9.51 1.12
N ASP A 13 -6.50 -8.45 1.91
CA ASP A 13 -7.46 -7.34 2.03
C ASP A 13 -7.53 -6.71 0.64
N PRO A 14 -8.57 -7.05 -0.14
CA PRO A 14 -8.67 -6.50 -1.46
C PRO A 14 -9.01 -5.02 -1.30
N ILE A 15 -8.31 -4.18 -2.04
CA ILE A 15 -8.65 -2.76 -2.10
C ILE A 15 -9.74 -2.62 -3.14
N THR A 16 -10.90 -2.14 -2.69
CA THR A 16 -12.05 -1.93 -3.57
C THR A 16 -12.01 -0.53 -4.17
N VAL A 17 -12.08 -0.45 -5.50
CA VAL A 17 -12.25 0.80 -6.27
C VAL A 17 -13.45 0.64 -7.19
N ASN A 18 -14.43 1.52 -7.08
CA ASN A 18 -15.67 1.52 -7.86
C ASN A 18 -16.40 0.15 -7.83
N GLY A 19 -16.37 -0.54 -6.68
CA GLY A 19 -16.99 -1.85 -6.51
C GLY A 19 -16.21 -3.04 -7.09
N LYS A 20 -15.00 -2.82 -7.60
CA LYS A 20 -14.08 -3.86 -8.07
C LYS A 20 -12.93 -4.05 -7.08
N GLU A 21 -12.64 -5.30 -6.76
CA GLU A 21 -11.56 -5.70 -5.86
C GLU A 21 -10.21 -5.78 -6.58
N TYR A 22 -9.18 -5.24 -5.94
CA TYR A 22 -7.80 -5.29 -6.39
C TYR A 22 -6.94 -5.90 -5.28
N VAL A 23 -6.30 -7.02 -5.57
CA VAL A 23 -5.43 -7.72 -4.62
C VAL A 23 -4.00 -7.19 -4.77
N PRO A 24 -3.36 -6.70 -3.69
CA PRO A 24 -1.98 -6.24 -3.76
C PRO A 24 -1.02 -7.40 -3.97
N ASP A 25 0.03 -7.14 -4.75
CA ASP A 25 1.11 -8.08 -5.01
C ASP A 25 2.05 -8.17 -3.80
N PHE A 26 2.23 -7.05 -3.10
CA PHE A 26 3.06 -6.93 -1.90
C PHE A 26 2.35 -6.15 -0.80
N ILE A 27 2.53 -6.58 0.45
CA ILE A 27 2.10 -5.83 1.63
C ILE A 27 3.32 -5.62 2.52
N ILE A 28 3.63 -4.36 2.81
CA ILE A 28 4.75 -3.97 3.66
C ILE A 28 4.18 -3.47 4.99
N ALA A 29 4.53 -4.13 6.09
CA ALA A 29 4.11 -3.73 7.43
C ALA A 29 5.22 -2.94 8.14
N PHE A 30 4.84 -1.91 8.88
CA PHE A 30 5.74 -1.12 9.69
C PHE A 30 5.82 -1.62 11.15
N PRO A 31 6.98 -1.49 11.82
CA PRO A 31 8.24 -0.98 11.28
C PRO A 31 8.80 -1.96 10.22
N VAL A 32 9.31 -1.41 9.11
CA VAL A 32 9.98 -2.22 8.08
C VAL A 32 11.24 -2.79 8.73
N ASP A 33 11.22 -4.08 9.06
CA ASP A 33 12.40 -4.80 9.52
C ASP A 33 13.48 -4.80 8.43
N LYS A 34 14.68 -5.28 8.75
CA LYS A 34 15.95 -5.15 7.97
C LYS A 34 15.90 -5.55 6.47
N ASP A 35 14.78 -6.03 5.96
CA ASP A 35 14.59 -6.34 4.55
C ASP A 35 14.60 -5.06 3.70
N ALA A 36 15.25 -5.17 2.54
CA ALA A 36 15.31 -4.09 1.57
C ALA A 36 14.02 -4.09 0.74
N VAL A 37 13.16 -3.08 0.94
CA VAL A 37 12.12 -2.74 -0.02
C VAL A 37 12.82 -2.26 -1.28
N ASN A 38 12.51 -2.90 -2.40
CA ASN A 38 13.00 -2.54 -3.73
C ASN A 38 11.97 -2.99 -4.77
N LEU A 39 10.95 -2.16 -5.01
CA LEU A 39 9.89 -2.43 -5.99
C LEU A 39 9.96 -1.41 -7.12
N GLU A 40 9.93 -1.87 -8.36
CA GLU A 40 9.92 -1.02 -9.54
C GLU A 40 8.48 -0.86 -10.06
N LYS A 41 8.14 0.35 -10.54
CA LYS A 41 6.88 0.68 -11.22
C LYS A 41 5.64 0.17 -10.48
N CYS A 42 5.54 0.51 -9.21
CA CYS A 42 4.47 0.05 -8.34
C CYS A 42 3.54 1.19 -7.95
N THR A 43 2.23 0.91 -7.93
CA THR A 43 1.27 1.77 -7.24
C THR A 43 1.09 1.24 -5.82
N CYS A 44 1.21 2.11 -4.83
CA CYS A 44 1.10 1.71 -3.43
C CYS A 44 0.00 2.49 -2.72
N VAL A 45 -0.81 1.78 -1.95
CA VAL A 45 -1.88 2.32 -1.10
C VAL A 45 -1.47 2.23 0.35
N PHE A 46 -1.45 3.38 1.01
CA PHE A 46 -1.02 3.55 2.39
C PHE A 46 -2.21 3.42 3.33
N THR A 47 -2.04 2.66 4.41
CA THR A 47 -3.09 2.40 5.39
C THR A 47 -2.60 2.52 6.82
N ILE A 48 -3.51 2.89 7.70
CA ILE A 48 -3.33 2.89 9.15
C ILE A 48 -4.41 2.01 9.79
N ARG A 49 -4.22 1.65 11.05
CA ARG A 49 -5.28 0.96 11.81
C ARG A 49 -6.43 1.93 12.09
N ASN A 50 -7.66 1.47 11.87
CA ASN A 50 -8.83 2.26 12.25
C ASN A 50 -8.99 2.26 13.77
N SER A 51 -9.05 3.45 14.38
CA SER A 51 -9.14 3.61 15.84
C SER A 51 -10.50 3.21 16.42
N GLU A 52 -11.56 3.25 15.61
CA GLU A 52 -12.92 2.90 16.01
C GLU A 52 -13.20 1.40 15.81
N ASN A 53 -12.51 0.78 14.83
CA ASN A 53 -12.59 -0.65 14.57
C ASN A 53 -11.22 -1.23 14.22
N LEU A 54 -10.57 -1.84 15.21
CA LEU A 54 -9.22 -2.39 15.09
C LEU A 54 -9.07 -3.56 14.09
N ILE A 55 -10.19 -4.08 13.57
CA ILE A 55 -10.24 -5.13 12.54
C ILE A 55 -10.13 -4.51 11.14
N LEU A 56 -10.56 -3.24 10.98
CA LEU A 56 -10.52 -2.52 9.71
C LEU A 56 -9.28 -1.65 9.61
N ARG A 57 -8.92 -1.32 8.37
CA ARG A 57 -7.83 -0.42 8.03
C ARG A 57 -8.41 0.81 7.33
N ASP A 58 -7.89 1.98 7.70
CA ASP A 58 -8.21 3.23 7.01
C ASP A 58 -7.16 3.50 5.94
N TYR A 59 -7.64 3.87 4.75
CA TYR A 59 -6.77 4.40 3.71
C TYR A 59 -6.35 5.82 4.09
N VAL A 60 -5.07 6.14 3.94
CA VAL A 60 -4.55 7.50 4.18
C VAL A 60 -3.99 8.14 2.93
N GLY A 61 -3.77 7.37 1.87
CA GLY A 61 -3.39 7.88 0.55
C GLY A 61 -2.91 6.78 -0.38
N ALA A 62 -2.55 7.15 -1.60
CA ALA A 62 -1.95 6.25 -2.57
C ALA A 62 -1.03 7.04 -3.50
N GLU A 63 0.02 6.38 -4.00
CA GLU A 63 0.99 7.01 -4.90
C GLU A 63 1.64 5.96 -5.80
N TYR A 64 1.99 6.39 -7.02
CA TYR A 64 2.80 5.59 -7.93
C TYR A 64 4.28 5.91 -7.76
N PHE A 65 5.09 4.86 -7.71
CA PHE A 65 6.54 4.93 -7.58
C PHE A 65 7.20 4.24 -8.77
N GLU A 66 8.06 4.97 -9.48
CA GLU A 66 9.00 4.34 -10.42
C GLU A 66 9.94 3.37 -9.69
N LEU A 67 10.33 3.72 -8.47
CA LEU A 67 11.13 2.90 -7.57
C LEU A 67 10.74 3.17 -6.11
N LEU A 68 10.18 2.17 -5.43
CA LEU A 68 9.92 2.19 -3.99
C LEU A 68 11.08 1.55 -3.24
N ASN A 69 11.57 2.23 -2.20
CA ASN A 69 12.67 1.79 -1.37
C ASN A 69 12.48 2.14 0.12
N ASN A 70 13.41 1.68 0.95
CA ASN A 70 13.35 1.90 2.40
C ASN A 70 13.38 3.37 2.85
N GLU A 71 13.85 4.29 2.01
CA GLU A 71 13.92 5.71 2.33
C GLU A 71 12.61 6.42 1.99
N ASN A 72 12.08 6.20 0.80
CA ASN A 72 10.89 6.91 0.32
C ASN A 72 9.57 6.31 0.81
N ILE A 73 9.56 5.06 1.27
CA ILE A 73 8.36 4.43 1.86
C ILE A 73 8.05 4.96 3.27
N LYS A 74 9.06 5.48 3.99
CA LYS A 74 8.95 5.96 5.38
C LYS A 74 8.33 7.34 5.52
N LYS A 75 7.84 7.93 4.42
CA LYS A 75 7.26 9.28 4.45
C LYS A 75 5.88 9.29 5.09
N SER A 76 5.55 10.40 5.75
CA SER A 76 4.17 10.66 6.16
C SER A 76 3.31 10.94 4.93
N ILE A 77 2.13 10.33 4.87
CA ILE A 77 1.14 10.53 3.81
C ILE A 77 -0.10 11.18 4.44
N ASN A 78 -0.50 12.35 3.93
CA ASN A 78 -1.61 13.14 4.48
C ASN A 78 -1.53 13.38 6.00
N GLY A 79 -0.31 13.53 6.54
CA GLY A 79 -0.06 13.75 7.96
C GLY A 79 0.02 12.49 8.83
N TYR A 80 -0.18 11.30 8.25
CA TYR A 80 -0.14 10.03 8.96
C TYR A 80 1.14 9.24 8.63
N LEU A 81 1.68 8.56 9.64
CA LEU A 81 2.70 7.52 9.43
C LEU A 81 2.00 6.22 9.06
N PRO A 82 2.23 5.65 7.87
CA PRO A 82 1.56 4.42 7.46
C PRO A 82 1.98 3.24 8.33
N GLU A 83 1.02 2.36 8.64
CA GLU A 83 1.28 1.09 9.32
C GLU A 83 1.42 -0.06 8.31
N HIS A 84 0.66 -0.01 7.21
CA HIS A 84 0.77 -0.98 6.13
C HIS A 84 0.72 -0.29 4.77
N VAL A 85 1.46 -0.84 3.81
CA VAL A 85 1.52 -0.35 2.43
C VAL A 85 1.23 -1.50 1.48
N ASN A 86 0.15 -1.37 0.71
CA ASN A 86 -0.32 -2.37 -0.24
C ASN A 86 0.14 -1.96 -1.64
N CYS A 87 1.08 -2.69 -2.23
CA CYS A 87 1.70 -2.34 -3.50
C CYS A 87 1.28 -3.30 -4.63
N PHE A 88 1.04 -2.70 -5.79
CA PHE A 88 0.60 -3.33 -7.03
C PHE A 88 1.69 -3.09 -8.08
N THR A 89 2.41 -4.15 -8.45
CA THR A 89 3.49 -4.16 -9.45
C THR A 89 3.08 -4.85 -10.74
N GLU A 90 2.25 -5.89 -10.65
CA GLU A 90 1.78 -6.67 -11.80
C GLU A 90 0.32 -6.34 -12.12
N THR A 91 -0.47 -6.10 -11.07
CA THR A 91 -1.87 -5.75 -11.20
C THR A 91 -2.03 -4.27 -11.54
N PHE A 92 -2.74 -3.95 -12.63
CA PHE A 92 -3.11 -2.56 -12.94
C PHE A 92 -4.05 -2.03 -11.84
N PHE A 93 -3.54 -1.11 -11.01
CA PHE A 93 -4.31 -0.42 -9.99
C PHE A 93 -4.74 0.97 -10.49
N PRO A 94 -6.05 1.28 -10.49
CA PRO A 94 -6.57 2.56 -10.99
C PRO A 94 -6.36 3.68 -9.96
N LEU A 95 -5.13 4.22 -9.89
CA LEU A 95 -4.73 5.21 -8.89
C LEU A 95 -5.64 6.44 -8.87
N GLU A 96 -5.90 7.05 -10.03
CA GLU A 96 -6.70 8.27 -10.13
C GLU A 96 -8.14 8.07 -9.64
N ASP A 97 -8.76 6.94 -10.01
CA ASP A 97 -10.10 6.59 -9.57
C ASP A 97 -10.14 6.36 -8.06
N PHE A 98 -9.12 5.69 -7.50
CA PHE A 98 -9.00 5.49 -6.06
C PHE A 98 -8.90 6.81 -5.30
N LEU A 99 -8.00 7.70 -5.71
CA LEU A 99 -7.82 9.01 -5.06
C LEU A 99 -9.12 9.82 -5.10
N LYS A 100 -9.82 9.82 -6.25
CA LYS A 100 -11.09 10.50 -6.42
C LYS A 100 -12.20 9.91 -5.55
N GLU A 101 -12.32 8.58 -5.48
CA GLU A 101 -13.34 7.91 -4.66
C GLU A 101 -13.14 8.19 -3.17
N LYS A 102 -11.88 8.21 -2.71
CA LYS A 102 -11.54 8.45 -1.29
C LYS A 102 -11.40 9.93 -0.93
N GLY A 103 -11.49 10.84 -1.91
CA GLY A 103 -11.37 12.27 -1.68
C GLY A 103 -9.97 12.73 -1.30
N PHE A 104 -8.93 12.00 -1.72
CA PHE A 104 -7.54 12.42 -1.53
C PHE A 104 -7.14 13.40 -2.63
N ASN A 105 -6.44 14.48 -2.24
CA ASN A 105 -5.91 15.45 -3.19
C ASN A 105 -4.67 14.87 -3.88
N ILE A 106 -4.59 15.10 -5.20
CA ILE A 106 -3.46 14.75 -6.08
C ILE A 106 -2.32 15.76 -5.89
#